data_AF-A0A1M6YQC5-F1
#
_entry.id   AF-A0A1M6YQC5-F1
#
_cell.length_a   1.000
_cell.length_b   1.000
_cell.length_c   1.000
_cell.angle_alpha   90.00
_cell.angle_beta   90.00
_cell.angle_gamma   90.00
#
_symmetry.space_group_name_H-M   'P 1'
#
loop_
_entity.id
_entity.type
_entity.pdbx_description
1 polymer ?
#
loop_
_entity_poly.entity_id
_entity_poly.type
_entity_poly.pdbx_seq_one_letter_code
_entity_poly.pdbx_strand_id
1 'polypeptide(L)'
;MTFAKNSVCIALIAVASSFAADRVVGANATLDIEPGARSAALGSATMAVDGDYLGLMSNPYQLANVNYAWASFSHTEYYEDTKYDYASAVVPLGAGQGLGISFSRFGADDIPYIKEGEPLPEGSNYNTLSIADWVFSATFGRKLTDRLELGVGFHGLYRDMDQTGWGFRGDAGLRFRAVDELYVSGLLKGWTSSATSWESGEFEYTSPEFYLAASYGLPVPYLYGKLNVYWQGAGLFHREARDLDFETDESRGKRVWEDPLDWLSGGRGGLEYTFDFGLSLRAGLSSFTTLQSVTAGAGLVIAKFVKVDYAFESHPVLSPVHRVSVSISPYLFSHAPRQGTPEVKASSKAVVAEEPEESDAAYEAMERESYESPAAAETPAATESSAPSESAVEELVPAPEQVQNRPEKPNIVETDDEVLEP
;
A
#
# COMPACT_ATOMS: atom_id res chain seq x y z
N MET A 1 32.12 -3.18 35.98
CA MET A 1 32.13 -1.76 35.54
C MET A 1 32.15 -1.59 34.02
N THR A 2 32.70 -2.52 33.23
CA THR A 2 32.79 -2.42 31.75
C THR A 2 31.44 -2.59 31.04
N PHE A 3 30.55 -3.44 31.54
CA PHE A 3 29.20 -3.66 30.97
C PHE A 3 28.29 -2.42 31.10
N ALA A 4 28.38 -1.70 32.22
CA ALA A 4 27.62 -0.47 32.44
C ALA A 4 28.11 0.67 31.52
N LYS A 5 29.43 0.78 31.29
CA LYS A 5 29.99 1.75 30.33
C LYS A 5 29.56 1.47 28.89
N ASN A 6 29.56 0.21 28.45
CA ASN A 6 29.11 -0.14 27.10
C ASN A 6 27.61 0.11 26.90
N SER A 7 26.79 -0.17 27.92
CA SER A 7 25.34 0.09 27.87
C SER A 7 25.03 1.59 27.84
N VAL A 8 25.79 2.40 28.58
CA VAL A 8 25.67 3.87 28.57
C VAL A 8 26.13 4.47 27.24
N CYS A 9 27.22 3.96 26.64
CA CYS A 9 27.64 4.40 25.30
C CYS A 9 26.64 4.03 24.21
N ILE A 10 26.05 2.83 24.25
CA ILE A 10 25.00 2.41 23.32
C ILE A 10 23.75 3.28 23.49
N ALA A 11 23.35 3.58 24.73
CA ALA A 11 22.24 4.47 25.02
C ALA A 11 22.52 5.91 24.54
N LEU A 12 23.73 6.43 24.74
CA LEU A 12 24.14 7.76 24.26
C LEU A 12 24.19 7.84 22.73
N ILE A 13 24.64 6.77 22.05
CA ILE A 13 24.62 6.68 20.58
C ILE A 13 23.18 6.61 20.07
N ALA A 14 22.29 5.86 20.74
CA ALA A 14 20.87 5.79 20.39
C ALA A 14 20.15 7.13 20.59
N VAL A 15 20.46 7.84 21.68
CA VAL A 15 19.91 9.19 21.97
C VAL A 15 20.44 10.22 20.96
N ALA A 16 21.74 10.21 20.64
CA ALA A 16 22.30 11.09 19.61
C ALA A 16 21.75 10.80 18.20
N SER A 17 21.48 9.53 17.88
CA SER A 17 20.84 9.12 16.62
C SER A 17 19.38 9.58 16.55
N SER A 18 18.69 9.70 17.69
CA SER A 18 17.31 10.19 17.75
C SER A 18 17.21 11.70 17.42
N PHE A 19 18.23 12.50 17.74
CA PHE A 19 18.29 13.92 17.34
C PHE A 19 18.73 14.14 15.89
N ALA A 20 19.47 13.19 15.30
CA ALA A 20 19.90 13.25 13.90
C ALA A 20 18.80 12.82 12.90
N ALA A 21 17.75 12.14 13.40
CA ALA A 21 16.63 11.64 12.61
C ALA A 21 15.50 12.67 12.41
N ASP A 22 15.70 13.95 12.75
CA ASP A 22 14.70 15.02 12.52
C ASP A 22 15.03 15.90 11.31
N ARG A 23 16.14 15.62 10.61
CA ARG A 23 16.53 16.41 9.44
C ARG A 23 15.76 15.92 8.21
N VAL A 24 14.56 16.45 8.03
CA VAL A 24 13.80 16.32 6.79
C VAL A 24 14.14 17.51 5.90
N VAL A 25 14.66 17.24 4.70
CA VAL A 25 14.85 18.28 3.68
C VAL A 25 14.07 17.86 2.45
N GLY A 26 13.22 18.74 1.93
CA GLY A 26 12.43 18.50 0.72
C GLY A 26 13.24 18.40 -0.57
N ALA A 27 14.58 18.40 -0.49
CA ALA A 27 15.50 18.39 -1.62
C ALA A 27 15.18 17.28 -2.63
N ASN A 28 14.82 16.09 -2.13
CA ASN A 28 14.50 14.91 -2.90
C ASN A 28 12.99 14.60 -2.96
N ALA A 29 12.11 15.57 -2.67
CA ALA A 29 10.66 15.35 -2.59
C ALA A 29 10.04 14.80 -3.90
N THR A 30 10.64 15.07 -5.05
CA THR A 30 10.22 14.51 -6.34
C THR A 30 10.32 12.98 -6.37
N LEU A 31 11.20 12.39 -5.54
CA LEU A 31 11.29 10.94 -5.38
C LEU A 31 10.14 10.32 -4.57
N ASP A 32 9.27 11.14 -4.00
CA ASP A 32 8.10 10.72 -3.23
C ASP A 32 6.79 10.88 -4.02
N ILE A 33 6.84 11.50 -5.21
CA ILE A 33 5.69 11.62 -6.09
C ILE A 33 5.34 10.24 -6.64
N GLU A 34 4.09 9.83 -6.44
CA GLU A 34 3.57 8.59 -7.00
C GLU A 34 3.26 8.77 -8.50
N PRO A 35 3.76 7.89 -9.39
CA PRO A 35 3.45 7.96 -10.81
C PRO A 35 2.22 7.17 -11.24
N GLY A 36 1.80 6.14 -10.52
CA GLY A 36 0.73 5.22 -10.96
C GLY A 36 -0.68 5.81 -10.80
N ALA A 37 -1.54 5.66 -11.80
CA ALA A 37 -2.96 6.01 -11.67
C ALA A 37 -3.67 5.05 -10.72
N ARG A 38 -3.38 3.75 -10.81
CA ARG A 38 -3.95 2.74 -9.91
C ARG A 38 -3.70 3.06 -8.45
N SER A 39 -2.45 3.35 -8.08
CA SER A 39 -2.09 3.69 -6.70
C SER A 39 -2.67 5.04 -6.27
N ALA A 40 -2.72 6.04 -7.16
CA ALA A 40 -3.38 7.33 -6.89
C ALA A 40 -4.85 7.17 -6.49
N ALA A 41 -5.59 6.36 -7.26
CA ALA A 41 -7.01 6.07 -6.99
C ALA A 41 -7.26 5.28 -5.69
N LEU A 42 -6.21 4.76 -5.06
CA LEU A 42 -6.22 4.04 -3.79
C LEU A 42 -5.66 4.90 -2.66
N GLY A 43 -5.85 6.22 -2.76
CA GLY A 43 -5.36 7.18 -1.77
C GLY A 43 -3.84 7.29 -1.75
N SER A 44 -3.15 7.00 -2.86
CA SER A 44 -1.68 6.98 -2.90
C SER A 44 -1.06 6.04 -1.85
N ALA A 45 -1.71 4.90 -1.57
CA ALA A 45 -1.24 3.80 -0.72
C ALA A 45 -0.32 2.83 -1.49
N THR A 46 0.65 3.39 -2.21
CA THR A 46 1.49 2.75 -3.22
C THR A 46 2.22 1.52 -2.70
N MET A 47 2.64 1.55 -1.42
CA MET A 47 3.38 0.47 -0.78
C MET A 47 2.52 -0.74 -0.47
N ALA A 48 1.19 -0.60 -0.45
CA ALA A 48 0.27 -1.71 -0.23
C ALA A 48 -0.15 -2.38 -1.55
N VAL A 49 0.01 -1.66 -2.67
CA VAL A 49 -0.49 -2.05 -3.98
C VAL A 49 0.56 -2.86 -4.71
N ASP A 50 0.20 -4.11 -5.04
CA ASP A 50 1.06 -5.02 -5.76
C ASP A 50 0.75 -5.10 -7.26
N GLY A 51 1.78 -5.27 -8.08
CA GLY A 51 1.63 -5.45 -9.52
C GLY A 51 1.32 -4.16 -10.28
N ASP A 52 1.58 -3.01 -9.65
CA ASP A 52 1.62 -1.69 -10.27
C ASP A 52 3.08 -1.35 -10.61
N TYR A 53 3.47 -1.61 -11.85
CA TYR A 53 4.86 -1.46 -12.29
C TYR A 53 5.31 0.00 -12.45
N LEU A 54 4.45 0.97 -12.19
CA LEU A 54 4.82 2.38 -12.08
C LEU A 54 5.39 2.69 -10.69
N GLY A 55 4.99 1.94 -9.65
CA GLY A 55 5.45 2.12 -8.26
C GLY A 55 6.87 1.60 -7.96
N LEU A 56 7.84 1.69 -8.88
CA LEU A 56 9.20 1.13 -8.66
C LEU A 56 10.01 1.86 -7.57
N MET A 57 9.62 3.08 -7.23
CA MET A 57 10.30 3.94 -6.25
C MET A 57 9.74 3.77 -4.84
N SER A 58 8.50 3.30 -4.72
CA SER A 58 7.79 3.16 -3.46
C SER A 58 7.51 1.70 -3.09
N ASN A 59 7.51 0.80 -4.07
CA ASN A 59 7.30 -0.64 -3.85
C ASN A 59 8.35 -1.47 -4.62
N PRO A 60 9.57 -1.65 -4.10
CA PRO A 60 10.61 -2.40 -4.80
C PRO A 60 10.45 -3.92 -4.72
N TYR A 61 9.83 -4.44 -3.66
CA TYR A 61 9.70 -5.89 -3.45
C TYR A 61 8.71 -6.53 -4.43
N GLN A 62 7.78 -5.77 -5.03
CA GLN A 62 6.79 -6.30 -5.98
C GLN A 62 7.43 -7.01 -7.18
N LEU A 63 8.65 -6.63 -7.55
CA LEU A 63 9.43 -7.25 -8.63
C LEU A 63 9.76 -8.72 -8.33
N ALA A 64 9.68 -9.17 -7.07
CA ALA A 64 9.77 -10.59 -6.73
C ALA A 64 8.65 -11.43 -7.36
N ASN A 65 7.52 -10.82 -7.74
CA ASN A 65 6.35 -11.51 -8.30
C ASN A 65 6.09 -11.15 -9.77
N VAL A 66 7.04 -10.51 -10.45
CA VAL A 66 6.89 -10.17 -11.86
C VAL A 66 7.00 -11.43 -12.72
N ASN A 67 5.98 -11.71 -13.52
CA ASN A 67 5.89 -12.91 -14.34
C ASN A 67 6.21 -12.64 -15.82
N TYR A 68 5.92 -11.43 -16.28
CA TYR A 68 6.09 -11.00 -17.67
C TYR A 68 6.86 -9.70 -17.71
N ALA A 69 7.52 -9.43 -18.83
CA ALA A 69 8.04 -8.09 -19.06
C ALA A 69 6.85 -7.11 -19.20
N TRP A 70 7.01 -5.90 -18.68
CA TRP A 70 6.04 -4.82 -18.88
C TRP A 70 6.77 -3.51 -19.15
N ALA A 71 6.25 -2.73 -20.08
CA ALA A 71 6.55 -1.32 -20.22
C ALA A 71 5.33 -0.54 -19.74
N SER A 72 5.51 0.44 -18.87
CA SER A 72 4.41 1.26 -18.34
C SER A 72 4.73 2.73 -18.51
N PHE A 73 3.69 3.52 -18.75
CA PHE A 73 3.76 4.95 -18.92
C PHE A 73 2.65 5.59 -18.10
N SER A 74 2.93 6.75 -17.51
CA SER A 74 1.90 7.59 -16.93
C SER A 74 2.14 9.05 -17.22
N HIS A 75 1.03 9.78 -17.26
CA HIS A 75 0.98 11.21 -17.42
C HIS A 75 0.03 11.78 -16.37
N THR A 76 0.50 12.80 -15.66
CA THR A 76 -0.29 13.56 -14.70
C THR A 76 -0.17 15.04 -15.02
N GLU A 77 -1.30 15.70 -15.12
CA GLU A 77 -1.38 17.15 -15.16
C GLU A 77 -1.74 17.63 -13.75
N TYR A 78 -0.79 18.33 -13.14
CA TYR A 78 -0.98 18.98 -11.85
C TYR A 78 -1.51 20.41 -12.06
N TYR A 79 -1.71 21.12 -10.95
CA TYR A 79 -2.05 22.53 -10.95
C TYR A 79 -0.91 23.40 -11.51
N GLU A 80 -1.25 24.62 -11.94
CA GLU A 80 -0.28 25.62 -12.46
C GLU A 80 0.57 25.09 -13.63
N ASP A 81 -0.06 24.36 -14.57
CA ASP A 81 0.56 23.78 -15.78
C ASP A 81 1.78 22.86 -15.52
N THR A 82 1.93 22.37 -14.29
CA THR A 82 3.01 21.44 -13.93
C THR A 82 2.66 20.03 -14.38
N LYS A 83 3.63 19.33 -14.99
CA LYS A 83 3.43 18.00 -15.58
C LYS A 83 4.34 16.98 -14.94
N TYR A 84 3.83 15.75 -14.82
CA TYR A 84 4.60 14.60 -14.40
C TYR A 84 4.45 13.45 -15.40
N ASP A 85 5.54 13.18 -16.11
CA ASP A 85 5.66 12.09 -17.05
C ASP A 85 6.55 11.01 -16.45
N TYR A 86 6.08 9.76 -16.49
CA TYR A 86 6.82 8.63 -15.95
C TYR A 86 6.78 7.46 -16.92
N ALA A 87 7.91 6.78 -17.06
CA ALA A 87 8.04 5.54 -17.80
C ALA A 87 8.79 4.51 -16.98
N SER A 88 8.35 3.26 -17.00
CA SER A 88 9.07 2.14 -16.43
C SER A 88 9.11 0.94 -17.35
N ALA A 89 10.15 0.14 -17.19
CA ALA A 89 10.26 -1.17 -17.79
C ALA A 89 10.67 -2.17 -16.72
N VAL A 90 9.96 -3.30 -16.66
CA VAL A 90 10.25 -4.40 -15.73
C VAL A 90 10.44 -5.68 -16.51
N VAL A 91 11.37 -6.52 -16.04
CA VAL A 91 11.67 -7.81 -16.64
C VAL A 91 11.86 -8.87 -15.56
N PRO A 92 11.28 -10.07 -15.73
CA PRO A 92 11.58 -11.21 -14.88
C PRO A 92 12.99 -11.72 -15.18
N LEU A 93 13.82 -11.85 -14.15
CA LEU A 93 15.16 -12.42 -14.29
C LEU A 93 15.17 -13.93 -14.09
N GLY A 94 14.24 -14.46 -13.29
CA GLY A 94 14.09 -15.89 -13.01
C GLY A 94 13.03 -16.13 -11.93
N ALA A 95 13.05 -17.33 -11.34
CA ALA A 95 12.10 -17.71 -10.30
C ALA A 95 12.16 -16.75 -9.10
N GLY A 96 11.08 -15.99 -8.89
CA GLY A 96 10.99 -15.04 -7.79
C GLY A 96 11.98 -13.88 -7.88
N GLN A 97 12.42 -13.48 -9.07
CA GLN A 97 13.39 -12.40 -9.26
C GLN A 97 13.00 -11.49 -10.42
N GLY A 98 13.07 -10.18 -10.19
CA GLY A 98 12.74 -9.18 -11.20
C GLY A 98 13.66 -7.97 -11.11
N LEU A 99 13.85 -7.32 -12.25
CA LEU A 99 14.56 -6.06 -12.38
C LEU A 99 13.60 -5.04 -13.02
N GLY A 100 13.64 -3.82 -12.51
CA GLY A 100 12.90 -2.69 -13.04
C GLY A 100 13.82 -1.50 -13.22
N ILE A 101 13.57 -0.72 -14.26
CA ILE A 101 14.14 0.61 -14.44
C ILE A 101 13.01 1.60 -14.66
N SER A 102 13.21 2.84 -14.24
CA SER A 102 12.28 3.92 -14.54
C SER A 102 12.99 5.22 -14.85
N PHE A 103 12.25 6.08 -15.52
CA PHE A 103 12.62 7.43 -15.84
C PHE A 103 11.39 8.32 -15.63
N SER A 104 11.58 9.50 -15.04
CA SER A 104 10.50 10.46 -14.92
C SER A 104 10.97 11.89 -15.06
N ARG A 105 10.05 12.74 -15.50
CA ARG A 105 10.22 14.19 -15.56
C ARG A 105 9.07 14.84 -14.82
N PHE A 106 9.39 15.62 -13.80
CA PHE A 106 8.45 16.53 -13.13
C PHE A 106 8.88 17.95 -13.43
N GLY A 107 7.98 18.81 -13.90
CA GLY A 107 8.37 20.19 -14.19
C GLY A 107 7.27 21.04 -14.78
N ALA A 108 7.55 22.34 -14.83
CA ALA A 108 6.74 23.35 -15.48
C ALA A 108 7.59 24.03 -16.54
N ASP A 109 6.99 24.22 -17.72
CA ASP A 109 7.66 24.76 -18.89
C ASP A 109 7.14 26.16 -19.18
N ASP A 110 8.00 26.98 -19.80
CA ASP A 110 7.65 28.30 -20.32
C ASP A 110 7.04 29.27 -19.30
N ILE A 111 7.52 29.23 -18.05
CA ILE A 111 7.06 30.13 -16.97
C ILE A 111 7.46 31.57 -17.34
N PRO A 112 6.50 32.48 -17.58
CA PRO A 112 6.81 33.86 -17.94
C PRO A 112 7.36 34.61 -16.73
N TYR A 113 8.45 35.35 -16.93
CA TYR A 113 9.04 36.19 -15.89
C TYR A 113 9.51 37.53 -16.44
N ILE A 114 9.61 38.51 -15.54
CA ILE A 114 10.13 39.85 -15.81
C ILE A 114 11.41 39.99 -15.01
N LYS A 115 12.53 40.29 -15.67
CA LYS A 115 13.80 40.54 -14.97
C LYS A 115 13.72 41.87 -14.24
N GLU A 116 14.35 41.94 -13.08
CA GLU A 116 14.44 43.18 -12.32
C GLU A 116 15.07 44.28 -13.18
N GLY A 117 14.37 45.41 -13.31
CA GLY A 117 14.79 46.55 -14.13
C GLY A 117 14.36 46.51 -15.60
N GLU A 118 13.73 45.44 -16.08
CA GLU A 118 13.12 45.41 -17.41
C GLU A 118 11.70 46.01 -17.39
N PRO A 119 11.29 46.77 -18.44
CA PRO A 119 9.91 47.24 -18.55
C PRO A 119 8.94 46.07 -18.73
N LEU A 120 7.69 46.26 -18.33
CA LEU A 120 6.62 45.30 -18.62
C LEU A 120 6.58 45.05 -20.15
N PRO A 121 6.72 43.81 -20.61
CA PRO A 121 6.72 43.52 -22.04
C PRO A 121 5.36 43.85 -22.67
N GLU A 122 5.38 44.39 -23.89
CA GLU A 122 4.17 44.64 -24.66
C GLU A 122 3.72 43.35 -25.37
N GLY A 123 2.48 42.92 -25.14
CA GLY A 123 1.91 41.73 -25.77
C GLY A 123 2.33 40.43 -25.10
N SER A 124 2.71 39.41 -25.88
CA SER A 124 3.03 38.05 -25.40
C SER A 124 4.53 37.74 -25.39
N ASN A 125 5.40 38.76 -25.46
CA ASN A 125 6.85 38.57 -25.54
C ASN A 125 7.49 38.62 -24.15
N TYR A 126 7.31 37.56 -23.37
CA TYR A 126 7.91 37.40 -22.05
C TYR A 126 9.21 36.61 -22.15
N ASN A 127 10.17 36.89 -21.25
CA ASN A 127 11.22 35.92 -20.99
C ASN A 127 10.59 34.70 -20.33
N THR A 128 11.05 33.50 -20.66
CA THR A 128 10.57 32.26 -20.06
C THR A 128 11.67 31.54 -19.30
N LEU A 129 11.26 30.83 -18.25
CA LEU A 129 12.08 29.90 -17.49
C LEU A 129 11.35 28.56 -17.45
N SER A 130 12.09 27.46 -17.59
CA SER A 130 11.56 26.12 -17.30
C SER A 130 12.24 25.59 -16.04
N ILE A 131 11.48 24.85 -15.24
CA ILE A 131 12.01 24.09 -14.11
C ILE A 131 11.70 22.62 -14.34
N ALA A 132 12.69 21.76 -14.13
CA ALA A 132 12.52 20.34 -14.35
C ALA A 132 13.39 19.49 -13.43
N ASP A 133 12.77 18.45 -12.91
CA ASP A 133 13.39 17.37 -12.17
C ASP A 133 13.33 16.09 -13.01
N TRP A 134 14.50 15.49 -13.21
CA TRP A 134 14.68 14.26 -13.94
C TRP A 134 15.09 13.16 -12.97
N VAL A 135 14.31 12.09 -12.89
CA VAL A 135 14.61 10.96 -12.02
C VAL A 135 14.94 9.75 -12.87
N PHE A 136 16.00 9.05 -12.49
CA PHE A 136 16.33 7.72 -13.00
C PHE A 136 16.35 6.73 -11.84
N SER A 137 15.71 5.58 -12.01
CA SER A 137 15.70 4.54 -10.99
C SER A 137 16.06 3.17 -11.53
N ALA A 138 16.74 2.39 -10.69
CA ALA A 138 16.95 0.97 -10.90
C ALA A 138 16.55 0.21 -9.64
N THR A 139 15.67 -0.77 -9.81
CA THR A 139 15.04 -1.50 -8.70
C THR A 139 15.14 -3.00 -8.95
N PHE A 140 15.49 -3.75 -7.91
CA PHE A 140 15.58 -5.20 -7.96
C PHE A 140 14.73 -5.80 -6.85
N GLY A 141 13.96 -6.84 -7.17
CA GLY A 141 13.15 -7.59 -6.20
C GLY A 141 13.44 -9.07 -6.24
N ARG A 142 13.42 -9.70 -5.06
CA ARG A 142 13.66 -11.13 -4.90
C ARG A 142 12.79 -11.74 -3.80
N LYS A 143 12.18 -12.88 -4.12
CA LYS A 143 11.55 -13.78 -3.16
C LYS A 143 12.64 -14.55 -2.40
N LEU A 144 12.68 -14.39 -1.08
CA LEU A 144 13.63 -15.08 -0.21
C LEU A 144 13.07 -16.40 0.32
N THR A 145 11.80 -16.40 0.72
CA THR A 145 11.09 -17.59 1.20
C THR A 145 9.69 -17.60 0.61
N ASP A 146 8.89 -18.63 0.89
CA ASP A 146 7.51 -18.66 0.41
C ASP A 146 6.62 -17.56 0.96
N ARG A 147 7.03 -16.90 2.05
CA ARG A 147 6.28 -15.83 2.71
C ARG A 147 7.01 -14.49 2.72
N LEU A 148 8.32 -14.45 2.46
CA LEU A 148 9.14 -13.25 2.55
C LEU A 148 9.72 -12.85 1.20
N GLU A 149 9.49 -11.61 0.83
CA GLU A 149 9.98 -10.97 -0.38
C GLU A 149 10.71 -9.69 -0.01
N LEU A 150 11.81 -9.41 -0.70
CA LEU A 150 12.62 -8.20 -0.51
C LEU A 150 12.76 -7.46 -1.83
N GLY A 151 13.00 -6.16 -1.74
CA GLY A 151 13.42 -5.34 -2.86
C GLY A 151 14.34 -4.22 -2.42
N VAL A 152 15.17 -3.77 -3.35
CA VAL A 152 16.05 -2.63 -3.18
C VAL A 152 15.95 -1.74 -4.41
N GLY A 153 15.92 -0.43 -4.20
CA GLY A 153 15.85 0.60 -5.23
C GLY A 153 17.00 1.58 -5.07
N PHE A 154 17.53 2.04 -6.20
CA PHE A 154 18.47 3.16 -6.26
C PHE A 154 17.91 4.20 -7.22
N HIS A 155 17.88 5.44 -6.75
CA HIS A 155 17.23 6.56 -7.39
C HIS A 155 18.24 7.70 -7.51
N GLY A 156 18.41 8.21 -8.72
CA GLY A 156 19.15 9.42 -9.02
C GLY A 156 18.18 10.52 -9.45
N LEU A 157 18.38 11.72 -8.95
CA LEU A 157 17.63 12.92 -9.27
C LEU A 157 18.60 13.93 -9.88
N TYR A 158 18.26 14.50 -11.02
CA TYR A 158 18.91 15.67 -11.58
C TYR A 158 17.89 16.80 -11.65
N ARG A 159 18.24 17.95 -11.09
CA ARG A 159 17.38 19.11 -11.01
C ARG A 159 17.96 20.24 -11.83
N ASP A 160 17.10 20.85 -12.63
CA ASP A 160 17.36 21.99 -13.48
C ASP A 160 16.36 23.10 -13.12
N MET A 161 16.86 24.14 -12.48
CA MET A 161 16.11 25.32 -12.02
C MET A 161 16.99 26.57 -12.24
N ASP A 162 16.93 27.55 -11.33
CA ASP A 162 17.93 28.64 -11.29
C ASP A 162 19.35 28.12 -10.94
N GLN A 163 19.42 26.95 -10.29
CA GLN A 163 20.66 26.21 -10.03
C GLN A 163 20.47 24.75 -10.38
N THR A 164 21.57 24.10 -10.77
CA THR A 164 21.58 22.65 -11.01
C THR A 164 21.89 21.87 -9.74
N GLY A 165 21.29 20.69 -9.61
CA GLY A 165 21.49 19.82 -8.44
C GLY A 165 21.45 18.34 -8.78
N TRP A 166 22.21 17.54 -8.03
CA TRP A 166 22.23 16.08 -8.11
C TRP A 166 21.82 15.47 -6.79
N GLY A 167 20.75 14.69 -6.81
CA GLY A 167 20.21 13.93 -5.69
C GLY A 167 20.40 12.43 -5.86
N PHE A 168 20.60 11.72 -4.75
CA PHE A 168 20.66 10.26 -4.72
C PHE A 168 19.91 9.72 -3.51
N ARG A 169 19.10 8.68 -3.71
CA ARG A 169 18.41 7.94 -2.66
C ARG A 169 18.45 6.44 -2.91
N GLY A 170 18.80 5.66 -1.88
CA GLY A 170 18.65 4.21 -1.90
C GLY A 170 17.54 3.77 -0.96
N ASP A 171 16.64 2.92 -1.44
CA ASP A 171 15.47 2.44 -0.71
C ASP A 171 15.48 0.92 -0.57
N ALA A 172 14.92 0.40 0.52
CA ALA A 172 14.81 -1.04 0.77
C ALA A 172 13.40 -1.38 1.25
N GLY A 173 12.76 -2.34 0.59
CA GLY A 173 11.41 -2.79 0.90
C GLY A 173 11.35 -4.27 1.22
N LEU A 174 10.38 -4.64 2.04
CA LEU A 174 10.05 -6.03 2.33
C LEU A 174 8.55 -6.24 2.35
N ARG A 175 8.12 -7.44 2.00
CA ARG A 175 6.74 -7.90 2.15
C ARG A 175 6.71 -9.28 2.77
N PHE A 176 5.84 -9.43 3.76
CA PHE A 176 5.61 -10.66 4.49
C PHE A 176 4.15 -11.09 4.34
N ARG A 177 3.93 -12.33 3.86
CA ARG A 177 2.61 -12.96 3.85
C ARG A 177 2.31 -13.52 5.24
N ALA A 178 1.51 -12.78 6.01
CA ALA A 178 1.17 -13.11 7.39
C ALA A 178 0.22 -14.31 7.44
N VAL A 179 -0.86 -14.25 6.65
CA VAL A 179 -1.79 -15.36 6.40
C VAL A 179 -2.22 -15.33 4.92
N ASP A 180 -3.02 -16.29 4.50
CA ASP A 180 -3.53 -16.32 3.13
C ASP A 180 -4.24 -15.00 2.80
N GLU A 181 -3.83 -14.39 1.69
CA GLU A 181 -4.32 -13.10 1.19
C GLU A 181 -4.06 -11.87 2.08
N LEU A 182 -3.40 -12.01 3.25
CA LEU A 182 -2.96 -10.89 4.09
C LEU A 182 -1.45 -10.69 3.97
N TYR A 183 -1.06 -9.51 3.49
CA TYR A 183 0.32 -9.09 3.37
C TYR A 183 0.59 -7.89 4.26
N VAL A 184 1.77 -7.88 4.87
CA VAL A 184 2.32 -6.75 5.60
C VAL A 184 3.62 -6.35 4.92
N SER A 185 3.76 -5.07 4.63
CA SER A 185 4.89 -4.52 3.89
C SER A 185 5.56 -3.42 4.70
N GLY A 186 6.88 -3.30 4.52
CA GLY A 186 7.68 -2.23 5.09
C GLY A 186 8.58 -1.63 4.02
N LEU A 187 8.78 -0.32 4.07
CA LEU A 187 9.73 0.41 3.22
C LEU A 187 10.61 1.28 4.11
N LEU A 188 11.92 1.07 4.02
CA LEU A 188 12.92 1.95 4.56
C LEU A 188 13.44 2.85 3.43
N LYS A 189 12.97 4.10 3.41
CA LYS A 189 13.46 5.12 2.49
C LYS A 189 14.81 5.64 2.96
N GLY A 190 15.76 5.80 2.04
CA GLY A 190 17.08 6.36 2.35
C GLY A 190 18.00 5.44 3.17
N TRP A 191 17.90 4.11 3.03
CA TRP A 191 18.73 3.16 3.81
C TRP A 191 20.24 3.33 3.58
N THR A 192 20.66 3.80 2.39
CA THR A 192 22.07 4.13 2.11
C THR A 192 22.41 5.60 2.36
N SER A 193 21.48 6.50 2.02
CA SER A 193 21.51 7.96 2.17
C SER A 193 20.36 8.54 1.33
N SER A 194 19.86 9.71 1.69
CA SER A 194 19.08 10.60 0.81
C SER A 194 19.77 11.96 0.82
N ALA A 195 20.53 12.28 -0.22
CA ALA A 195 21.36 13.48 -0.24
C ALA A 195 21.28 14.19 -1.59
N THR A 196 21.43 15.51 -1.56
CA THR A 196 21.41 16.39 -2.73
C THR A 196 22.57 17.37 -2.64
N SER A 197 23.32 17.50 -3.72
CA SER A 197 24.40 18.48 -3.88
C SER A 197 24.01 19.48 -4.96
N TRP A 198 24.21 20.75 -4.67
CA TRP A 198 23.90 21.87 -5.55
C TRP A 198 25.17 22.47 -6.14
N GLU A 199 25.05 23.15 -7.28
CA GLU A 199 26.16 23.87 -7.93
C GLU A 199 26.76 24.97 -7.04
N SER A 200 25.94 25.58 -6.19
CA SER A 200 26.36 26.57 -5.18
C SER A 200 27.31 26.01 -4.11
N GLY A 201 27.46 24.68 -4.03
CA GLY A 201 28.23 23.98 -3.00
C GLY A 201 27.41 23.57 -1.78
N GLU A 202 26.11 23.91 -1.76
CA GLU A 202 25.20 23.48 -0.70
C GLU A 202 24.96 21.97 -0.75
N PHE A 203 24.90 21.36 0.44
CA PHE A 203 24.67 19.94 0.62
C PHE A 203 23.51 19.67 1.58
N GLU A 204 22.47 19.06 1.04
CA GLU A 204 21.24 18.74 1.74
C GLU A 204 21.16 17.24 1.98
N TYR A 205 20.85 16.87 3.21
CA TYR A 205 20.70 15.47 3.61
C TYR A 205 19.36 15.29 4.31
N THR A 206 18.67 14.23 3.95
CA THR A 206 17.43 13.79 4.58
C THR A 206 17.66 12.47 5.30
N SER A 207 17.24 12.40 6.56
CA SER A 207 17.34 11.17 7.35
C SER A 207 16.42 10.06 6.80
N PRO A 208 16.72 8.78 7.08
CA PRO A 208 15.90 7.67 6.64
C PRO A 208 14.50 7.70 7.27
N GLU A 209 13.49 7.27 6.52
CA GLU A 209 12.11 7.16 7.00
C GLU A 209 11.60 5.73 6.80
N PHE A 210 10.82 5.21 7.75
CA PHE A 210 10.22 3.89 7.65
C PHE A 210 8.70 3.98 7.57
N TYR A 211 8.14 3.23 6.64
CA TYR A 211 6.70 3.15 6.42
C TYR A 211 6.22 1.71 6.58
N LEU A 212 4.98 1.56 7.04
CA LEU A 212 4.28 0.30 7.16
C LEU A 212 3.04 0.30 6.26
N ALA A 213 2.74 -0.83 5.66
CA ALA A 213 1.55 -1.03 4.87
C ALA A 213 0.98 -2.43 5.05
N ALA A 214 -0.30 -2.59 4.76
CA ALA A 214 -0.99 -3.87 4.75
C ALA A 214 -1.96 -3.95 3.59
N SER A 215 -2.11 -5.15 3.04
CA SER A 215 -3.12 -5.44 2.02
C SER A 215 -3.82 -6.75 2.32
N TYR A 216 -5.14 -6.78 2.11
CA TYR A 216 -5.97 -7.95 2.34
C TYR A 216 -6.93 -8.21 1.18
N GLY A 217 -6.89 -9.43 0.64
CA GLY A 217 -7.72 -9.87 -0.47
C GLY A 217 -8.89 -10.75 -0.04
N LEU A 218 -10.11 -10.33 -0.36
CA LEU A 218 -11.35 -11.04 -0.13
C LEU A 218 -11.93 -11.51 -1.48
N PRO A 219 -11.91 -12.81 -1.81
CA PRO A 219 -12.61 -13.31 -2.98
C PRO A 219 -14.13 -13.17 -2.77
N VAL A 220 -14.84 -12.64 -3.76
CA VAL A 220 -16.29 -12.49 -3.75
C VAL A 220 -16.88 -13.20 -4.97
N PRO A 221 -16.98 -14.55 -4.95
CA PRO A 221 -17.38 -15.33 -6.13
C PRO A 221 -18.77 -14.97 -6.67
N TYR A 222 -19.70 -14.59 -5.78
CA TYR A 222 -21.06 -14.21 -6.16
C TYR A 222 -21.11 -12.97 -7.08
N LEU A 223 -20.12 -12.09 -6.98
CA LEU A 223 -20.00 -10.87 -7.78
C LEU A 223 -18.89 -10.96 -8.83
N TYR A 224 -18.41 -12.18 -9.13
CA TYR A 224 -17.37 -12.46 -10.14
C TYR A 224 -16.14 -11.55 -9.99
N GLY A 225 -15.57 -11.52 -8.78
CA GLY A 225 -14.40 -10.69 -8.53
C GLY A 225 -13.76 -10.86 -7.17
N LYS A 226 -12.81 -9.97 -6.90
CA LYS A 226 -12.02 -9.90 -5.67
C LYS A 226 -12.02 -8.47 -5.14
N LEU A 227 -12.38 -8.32 -3.87
CA LEU A 227 -12.24 -7.08 -3.13
C LEU A 227 -10.86 -7.06 -2.46
N ASN A 228 -10.07 -6.04 -2.69
CA ASN A 228 -8.81 -5.81 -2.01
C ASN A 228 -8.94 -4.56 -1.13
N VAL A 229 -8.43 -4.66 0.09
CA VAL A 229 -8.35 -3.58 1.05
C VAL A 229 -6.88 -3.23 1.23
N TYR A 230 -6.56 -1.94 1.14
CA TYR A 230 -5.21 -1.41 1.25
C TYR A 230 -5.13 -0.38 2.36
N TRP A 231 -4.05 -0.46 3.13
CA TRP A 231 -3.71 0.52 4.15
C TRP A 231 -2.21 0.80 4.11
N GLN A 232 -1.84 2.07 4.27
CA GLN A 232 -0.47 2.52 4.41
C GLN A 232 -0.40 3.53 5.54
N GLY A 233 0.45 3.30 6.54
CA GLY A 233 0.67 4.24 7.63
C GLY A 233 1.50 5.45 7.20
N ALA A 234 1.48 6.49 8.03
CA ALA A 234 2.42 7.61 7.92
C ALA A 234 3.86 7.17 8.24
N GLY A 235 4.84 8.05 7.99
CA GLY A 235 6.21 7.86 8.43
C GLY A 235 6.31 7.59 9.94
N LEU A 236 7.17 6.64 10.34
CA LEU A 236 7.37 6.28 11.74
C LEU A 236 8.32 7.24 12.47
N PHE A 237 9.35 7.73 11.78
CA PHE A 237 10.49 8.40 12.41
C PHE A 237 10.37 9.92 12.44
N HIS A 238 10.00 10.55 11.34
CA HIS A 238 9.94 12.00 11.28
C HIS A 238 8.59 12.52 11.76
N ARG A 239 8.60 13.77 12.23
CA ARG A 239 7.39 14.57 12.26
C ARG A 239 7.15 15.11 10.86
N GLU A 240 5.95 14.92 10.35
CA GLU A 240 5.56 15.38 9.02
C GLU A 240 4.25 16.12 9.15
N ALA A 241 4.17 17.33 8.64
CA ALA A 241 2.90 18.05 8.58
C ALA A 241 1.93 17.24 7.72
N ARG A 242 0.88 16.70 8.36
CA ARG A 242 -0.15 15.88 7.71
C ARG A 242 -1.41 16.67 7.39
N ASP A 243 -1.43 17.95 7.76
CA ASP A 243 -2.52 18.83 7.43
C ASP A 243 -2.31 19.37 6.01
N LEU A 244 -3.37 19.27 5.21
CA LEU A 244 -3.44 19.93 3.90
C LEU A 244 -4.17 21.27 4.00
N ASP A 245 -4.68 21.59 5.18
CA ASP A 245 -5.35 22.84 5.48
C ASP A 245 -4.33 23.86 6.03
N PHE A 246 -4.31 25.05 5.45
CA PHE A 246 -3.49 26.16 5.91
C PHE A 246 -4.15 26.94 7.05
N GLU A 247 -5.43 26.65 7.37
CA GLU A 247 -6.25 27.43 8.30
C GLU A 247 -6.33 26.87 9.72
N THR A 248 -5.91 25.61 9.96
CA THR A 248 -6.02 24.98 11.29
C THR A 248 -4.74 25.07 12.11
N ASP A 249 -4.85 25.69 13.29
CA ASP A 249 -3.77 25.82 14.29
C ASP A 249 -3.50 24.50 15.06
N GLU A 250 -4.08 23.37 14.63
CA GLU A 250 -3.87 22.06 15.25
C GLU A 250 -2.54 21.43 14.81
N SER A 251 -1.60 21.24 15.72
CA SER A 251 -0.33 20.57 15.43
C SER A 251 -0.53 19.07 15.15
N ARG A 252 -0.81 18.69 13.89
CA ARG A 252 -0.78 17.31 13.39
C ARG A 252 0.59 16.95 12.83
N GLY A 253 0.96 15.67 12.89
CA GLY A 253 2.27 15.20 12.41
C GLY A 253 3.17 14.58 13.47
N LYS A 254 2.60 14.18 14.62
CA LYS A 254 3.35 13.54 15.70
C LYS A 254 3.81 12.14 15.29
N ARG A 255 4.91 11.70 15.90
CA ARG A 255 5.44 10.34 15.73
C ARG A 255 4.53 9.31 16.39
N VAL A 256 4.67 8.06 15.97
CA VAL A 256 3.87 6.94 16.51
C VAL A 256 3.99 6.80 18.03
N TRP A 257 5.13 7.14 18.65
CA TRP A 257 5.32 7.09 20.10
C TRP A 257 4.90 8.36 20.85
N GLU A 258 4.64 9.46 20.14
CA GLU A 258 4.16 10.71 20.72
C GLU A 258 2.63 10.74 20.73
N ASP A 259 2.02 10.32 19.62
CA ASP A 259 0.58 10.20 19.47
C ASP A 259 0.25 9.12 18.43
N PRO A 260 -0.01 7.87 18.88
CA PRO A 260 -0.31 6.76 17.98
C PRO A 260 -1.57 6.97 17.14
N LEU A 261 -2.54 7.72 17.66
CA LEU A 261 -3.79 7.98 16.95
C LEU A 261 -3.59 9.02 15.85
N ASP A 262 -2.81 10.08 16.11
CA ASP A 262 -2.42 11.03 15.07
C ASP A 262 -1.63 10.35 13.95
N TRP A 263 -0.66 9.48 14.30
CA TRP A 263 0.08 8.67 13.33
C TRP A 263 -0.83 7.78 12.48
N LEU A 264 -1.78 7.07 13.12
CA LEU A 264 -2.73 6.21 12.41
C LEU A 264 -3.64 7.02 11.48
N SER A 265 -4.09 8.19 11.92
CA SER A 265 -4.94 9.09 11.15
C SER A 265 -4.22 9.74 9.97
N GLY A 266 -2.90 9.92 10.06
CA GLY A 266 -2.03 10.31 8.94
C GLY A 266 -1.83 9.23 7.87
N GLY A 267 -2.41 8.05 8.09
CA GLY A 267 -2.39 6.96 7.12
C GLY A 267 -3.24 7.26 5.89
N ARG A 268 -3.08 6.36 4.92
CA ARG A 268 -3.78 6.33 3.64
C ARG A 268 -4.45 4.98 3.48
N GLY A 269 -5.52 4.92 2.70
CA GLY A 269 -6.18 3.65 2.44
C GLY A 269 -7.03 3.66 1.19
N GLY A 270 -7.30 2.46 0.69
CA GLY A 270 -8.06 2.28 -0.54
C GLY A 270 -8.76 0.92 -0.60
N LEU A 271 -9.82 0.89 -1.39
CA LEU A 271 -10.56 -0.31 -1.74
C LEU A 271 -10.48 -0.49 -3.26
N GLU A 272 -10.13 -1.69 -3.70
CA GLU A 272 -10.16 -2.07 -5.11
C GLU A 272 -11.08 -3.27 -5.28
N TYR A 273 -12.10 -3.15 -6.12
CA TYR A 273 -12.87 -4.28 -6.58
C TYR A 273 -12.44 -4.64 -8.00
N THR A 274 -11.84 -5.82 -8.18
CA THR A 274 -11.44 -6.32 -9.50
C THR A 274 -12.40 -7.40 -9.95
N PHE A 275 -13.05 -7.16 -11.08
CA PHE A 275 -13.94 -8.11 -11.74
C PHE A 275 -13.14 -9.10 -12.60
N ASP A 276 -13.65 -10.32 -12.72
CA ASP A 276 -13.02 -11.41 -13.49
C ASP A 276 -12.91 -11.11 -14.99
N PHE A 277 -13.78 -10.23 -15.51
CA PHE A 277 -13.73 -9.78 -16.91
C PHE A 277 -12.69 -8.67 -17.18
N GLY A 278 -11.94 -8.24 -16.15
CA GLY A 278 -10.78 -7.35 -16.30
C GLY A 278 -11.02 -5.88 -15.93
N LEU A 279 -12.25 -5.49 -15.54
CA LEU A 279 -12.51 -4.17 -14.98
C LEU A 279 -12.07 -4.12 -13.52
N SER A 280 -11.51 -3.01 -13.08
CA SER A 280 -11.25 -2.70 -11.67
C SER A 280 -11.86 -1.36 -11.32
N LEU A 281 -12.56 -1.29 -10.19
CA LEU A 281 -13.07 -0.04 -9.62
C LEU A 281 -12.34 0.25 -8.32
N ARG A 282 -11.97 1.50 -8.12
CA ARG A 282 -11.09 1.94 -7.02
C ARG A 282 -11.64 3.18 -6.36
N ALA A 283 -11.54 3.20 -5.04
CA ALA A 283 -11.79 4.37 -4.22
C ALA A 283 -10.77 4.40 -3.09
N GLY A 284 -10.32 5.59 -2.70
CA GLY A 284 -9.37 5.73 -1.62
C GLY A 284 -9.39 7.09 -0.96
N LEU A 285 -8.67 7.18 0.15
CA LEU A 285 -8.50 8.37 0.96
C LEU A 285 -6.99 8.62 1.08
N SER A 286 -6.53 9.77 0.60
CA SER A 286 -5.11 10.13 0.67
C SER A 286 -4.68 10.63 2.05
N SER A 287 -5.65 10.99 2.90
CA SER A 287 -5.48 11.20 4.33
C SER A 287 -6.76 10.85 5.08
N PHE A 288 -6.66 10.18 6.24
CA PHE A 288 -7.84 9.96 7.09
C PHE A 288 -8.19 11.17 7.96
N THR A 289 -7.29 12.16 8.08
CA THR A 289 -7.57 13.42 8.80
C THR A 289 -8.46 14.35 7.98
N THR A 290 -8.24 14.40 6.67
CA THR A 290 -8.94 15.29 5.74
C THR A 290 -9.83 14.49 4.82
N LEU A 291 -11.09 14.29 5.21
CA LEU A 291 -12.08 13.55 4.39
C LEU A 291 -12.41 14.21 3.04
N GLN A 292 -11.89 15.41 2.78
CA GLN A 292 -12.03 16.12 1.51
C GLN A 292 -11.11 15.57 0.40
N SER A 293 -10.05 14.84 0.77
CA SER A 293 -9.07 14.30 -0.18
C SER A 293 -9.45 12.89 -0.66
N VAL A 294 -10.61 12.80 -1.30
CA VAL A 294 -11.13 11.56 -1.87
C VAL A 294 -10.48 11.30 -3.22
N THR A 295 -10.12 10.03 -3.44
CA THR A 295 -9.57 9.54 -4.70
C THR A 295 -10.49 8.46 -5.25
N ALA A 296 -10.62 8.42 -6.57
CA ALA A 296 -11.40 7.42 -7.28
C ALA A 296 -10.73 7.06 -8.60
N GLY A 297 -10.98 5.86 -9.10
CA GLY A 297 -10.42 5.46 -10.37
C GLY A 297 -11.00 4.17 -10.91
N ALA A 298 -10.68 3.92 -12.18
CA ALA A 298 -11.05 2.71 -12.88
C ALA A 298 -9.86 2.17 -13.66
N GLY A 299 -9.82 0.85 -13.80
CA GLY A 299 -8.80 0.14 -14.54
C GLY A 299 -9.43 -0.87 -15.48
N LEU A 300 -8.82 -1.11 -16.62
CA LEU A 300 -9.24 -2.14 -17.57
C LEU A 300 -8.03 -2.94 -18.02
N VAL A 301 -8.10 -4.26 -17.82
CA VAL A 301 -7.13 -5.23 -18.31
C VAL A 301 -7.68 -5.86 -19.59
N ILE A 302 -7.06 -5.54 -20.72
CA ILE A 302 -7.45 -6.04 -22.04
C ILE A 302 -6.52 -7.19 -22.41
N ALA A 303 -7.10 -8.37 -22.60
CA ALA A 303 -6.41 -9.58 -23.07
C ALA A 303 -5.13 -9.94 -22.27
N LYS A 304 -5.06 -9.54 -20.99
CA LYS A 304 -3.95 -9.79 -20.06
C LYS A 304 -2.59 -9.15 -20.42
N PHE A 305 -2.48 -8.45 -21.55
CA PHE A 305 -1.22 -7.81 -21.97
C PHE A 305 -1.31 -6.28 -22.03
N VAL A 306 -2.50 -5.68 -22.02
CA VAL A 306 -2.66 -4.22 -21.87
C VAL A 306 -3.43 -3.93 -20.59
N LYS A 307 -2.97 -2.95 -19.83
CA LYS A 307 -3.68 -2.36 -18.71
C LYS A 307 -3.80 -0.85 -18.96
N VAL A 308 -4.99 -0.32 -18.78
CA VAL A 308 -5.25 1.11 -18.82
C VAL A 308 -5.89 1.49 -17.51
N ASP A 309 -5.33 2.46 -16.82
CA ASP A 309 -5.84 2.94 -15.55
C ASP A 309 -6.03 4.46 -15.62
N TYR A 310 -7.10 4.92 -14.99
CA TYR A 310 -7.43 6.32 -14.84
C TYR A 310 -7.75 6.61 -13.39
N ALA A 311 -7.26 7.74 -12.90
CA ALA A 311 -7.50 8.20 -11.54
C ALA A 311 -7.88 9.68 -11.51
N PHE A 312 -8.73 9.96 -10.53
CA PHE A 312 -9.16 11.28 -10.11
C PHE A 312 -8.76 11.45 -8.65
N GLU A 313 -8.05 12.53 -8.36
CA GLU A 313 -7.65 12.92 -7.01
C GLU A 313 -8.22 14.31 -6.70
N SER A 314 -9.06 14.37 -5.68
CA SER A 314 -9.59 15.62 -5.16
C SER A 314 -8.56 16.24 -4.23
N HIS A 315 -8.28 17.53 -4.44
CA HIS A 315 -7.46 18.32 -3.53
C HIS A 315 -8.35 19.33 -2.80
N PRO A 316 -8.20 19.51 -1.47
CA PRO A 316 -9.05 20.44 -0.71
C PRO A 316 -8.81 21.91 -1.10
N VAL A 317 -7.56 22.27 -1.38
CA VAL A 317 -7.13 23.65 -1.65
C VAL A 317 -6.89 23.94 -3.14
N LEU A 318 -6.58 22.91 -3.94
CA LEU A 318 -6.11 23.06 -5.32
C LEU A 318 -7.10 22.43 -6.31
N SER A 319 -6.86 22.62 -7.60
CA SER A 319 -7.66 21.98 -8.64
C SER A 319 -7.54 20.45 -8.61
N PRO A 320 -8.60 19.72 -9.00
CA PRO A 320 -8.55 18.27 -9.06
C PRO A 320 -7.48 17.79 -10.05
N VAL A 321 -6.82 16.69 -9.71
CA VAL A 321 -5.74 16.11 -10.51
C VAL A 321 -6.25 14.88 -11.23
N HIS A 322 -5.93 14.82 -12.53
CA HIS A 322 -6.26 13.69 -13.39
C HIS A 322 -4.99 12.96 -13.77
N ARG A 323 -5.02 11.63 -13.66
CA ARG A 323 -3.87 10.79 -13.99
C ARG A 323 -4.29 9.66 -14.90
N VAL A 324 -3.50 9.43 -15.94
CA VAL A 324 -3.68 8.33 -16.88
C VAL A 324 -2.42 7.48 -16.86
N SER A 325 -2.60 6.16 -16.84
CA SER A 325 -1.49 5.23 -17.04
C SER A 325 -1.84 4.09 -17.98
N VAL A 326 -0.85 3.65 -18.72
CA VAL A 326 -0.94 2.53 -19.66
C VAL A 326 0.25 1.60 -19.44
N SER A 327 -0.03 0.31 -19.26
CA SER A 327 0.99 -0.73 -19.18
C SER A 327 0.77 -1.75 -20.28
N ILE A 328 1.85 -2.10 -20.98
CA ILE A 328 1.85 -3.04 -22.10
C ILE A 328 2.89 -4.12 -21.82
N SER A 329 2.48 -5.38 -21.93
CA SER A 329 3.37 -6.53 -21.92
C SER A 329 3.62 -7.00 -23.34
N PRO A 330 4.89 -7.14 -23.78
CA PRO A 330 5.21 -7.76 -25.05
C PRO A 330 5.04 -9.28 -25.02
N TYR A 331 4.39 -9.87 -24.00
CA TYR A 331 4.26 -11.31 -23.81
C TYR A 331 3.81 -12.06 -25.08
N LEU A 332 2.88 -11.50 -25.87
CA LEU A 332 2.42 -12.09 -27.14
C LEU A 332 3.53 -12.27 -28.19
N PHE A 333 4.61 -11.50 -28.08
CA PHE A 333 5.73 -11.46 -29.03
C PHE A 333 7.07 -11.83 -28.39
N SER A 334 7.09 -12.20 -27.10
CA SER A 334 8.30 -12.52 -26.33
C SER A 334 8.32 -14.00 -25.93
N HIS A 335 9.50 -14.53 -25.55
CA HIS A 335 9.62 -15.91 -25.10
C HIS A 335 8.69 -16.23 -23.92
N ALA A 336 8.20 -17.48 -23.87
CA ALA A 336 7.44 -18.02 -22.75
C ALA A 336 8.14 -17.71 -21.41
N PRO A 337 7.37 -17.50 -20.32
CA PRO A 337 7.91 -17.12 -19.01
C PRO A 337 9.02 -18.10 -18.60
N ARG A 338 10.15 -17.56 -18.12
CA ARG A 338 11.27 -18.38 -17.66
C ARG A 338 10.79 -19.34 -16.56
N GLN A 339 11.28 -20.58 -16.57
CA GLN A 339 10.88 -21.61 -15.61
C GLN A 339 11.03 -21.11 -14.16
N GLY A 340 10.01 -21.33 -13.34
CA GLY A 340 9.94 -20.89 -11.93
C GLY A 340 9.10 -19.64 -11.66
N THR A 341 8.37 -19.15 -12.67
CA THR A 341 7.34 -18.12 -12.54
C THR A 341 6.10 -18.69 -11.81
N PRO A 342 5.60 -18.09 -10.70
CA PRO A 342 4.52 -18.64 -9.86
C PRO A 342 3.23 -19.03 -10.59
N GLU A 343 2.95 -18.43 -11.75
CA GLU A 343 1.76 -18.75 -12.56
C GLU A 343 1.73 -20.19 -13.08
N VAL A 344 2.84 -20.93 -13.04
CA VAL A 344 2.89 -22.35 -13.46
C VAL A 344 2.14 -23.27 -12.49
N LYS A 345 1.73 -22.79 -11.32
CA LYS A 345 0.68 -23.47 -10.53
C LYS A 345 -0.64 -22.73 -10.73
N ALA A 346 -1.23 -22.92 -11.90
CA ALA A 346 -2.69 -22.96 -11.97
C ALA A 346 -3.15 -23.88 -10.84
N SER A 347 -3.80 -23.30 -9.85
CA SER A 347 -4.49 -24.07 -8.83
C SER A 347 -5.53 -24.90 -9.58
N SER A 348 -5.19 -26.13 -9.91
CA SER A 348 -6.19 -27.18 -10.11
C SER A 348 -6.78 -27.43 -8.73
N LYS A 349 -7.60 -26.50 -8.23
CA LYS A 349 -8.70 -26.94 -7.39
C LYS A 349 -9.52 -27.83 -8.31
N ALA A 350 -9.51 -29.12 -8.01
CA ALA A 350 -10.53 -30.04 -8.45
C ALA A 350 -11.86 -29.43 -8.00
N VAL A 351 -12.48 -28.66 -8.89
CA VAL A 351 -13.87 -28.25 -8.75
C VAL A 351 -14.63 -29.31 -9.54
N VAL A 352 -15.51 -29.98 -8.80
CA VAL A 352 -16.35 -31.12 -9.19
C VAL A 352 -15.55 -32.43 -9.30
N ALA A 353 -15.48 -33.15 -8.17
CA ALA A 353 -15.68 -34.59 -8.28
C ALA A 353 -17.06 -34.75 -8.92
N GLU A 354 -17.12 -35.27 -10.15
CA GLU A 354 -18.35 -35.83 -10.66
C GLU A 354 -18.83 -36.83 -9.59
N GLU A 355 -19.94 -36.51 -8.94
CA GLU A 355 -20.72 -37.55 -8.28
C GLU A 355 -20.99 -38.60 -9.37
N PRO A 356 -20.69 -39.89 -9.12
CA PRO A 356 -21.00 -40.90 -10.11
C PRO A 356 -22.50 -40.83 -10.35
N GLU A 357 -22.90 -40.65 -11.61
CA GLU A 357 -24.30 -40.68 -12.02
C GLU A 357 -24.95 -41.94 -11.43
N GLU A 358 -25.74 -41.77 -10.37
CA GLU A 358 -26.63 -42.81 -9.87
C GLU A 358 -27.67 -43.03 -10.98
N SER A 359 -27.41 -44.05 -11.78
CA SER A 359 -28.30 -44.50 -12.85
C SER A 359 -29.70 -44.72 -12.31
N ASP A 360 -30.71 -44.31 -13.09
CA ASP A 360 -32.15 -44.53 -12.89
C ASP A 360 -32.56 -45.97 -12.54
N ALA A 361 -31.65 -46.95 -12.68
CA ALA A 361 -31.83 -48.34 -12.28
C ALA A 361 -31.96 -48.55 -10.76
N ALA A 362 -31.42 -47.66 -9.92
CA ALA A 362 -31.51 -47.78 -8.46
C ALA A 362 -32.90 -47.44 -7.91
N TYR A 363 -33.61 -46.51 -8.56
CA TYR A 363 -34.99 -46.17 -8.22
C TYR A 363 -35.99 -47.24 -8.69
N GLU A 364 -35.76 -47.85 -9.86
CA GLU A 364 -36.58 -48.99 -10.31
C GLU A 364 -36.38 -50.26 -9.48
N ALA A 365 -35.21 -50.45 -8.85
CA ALA A 365 -34.95 -51.59 -7.97
C ALA A 365 -35.69 -51.48 -6.63
N MET A 366 -35.78 -50.26 -6.06
CA MET A 366 -36.53 -50.01 -4.82
C MET A 366 -38.05 -50.17 -5.00
N GLU A 367 -38.62 -49.83 -6.16
CA GLU A 367 -40.06 -50.06 -6.40
C GLU A 367 -40.43 -51.54 -6.52
N ARG A 368 -39.52 -52.40 -7.02
CA ARG A 368 -39.78 -53.85 -7.14
C ARG A 368 -39.74 -54.61 -5.81
N GLU A 369 -38.96 -54.14 -4.82
CA GLU A 369 -38.91 -54.81 -3.51
C GLU A 369 -40.12 -54.49 -2.62
N SER A 370 -40.94 -53.50 -2.96
CA SER A 370 -42.10 -53.07 -2.15
C SER A 370 -43.35 -53.97 -2.26
N TYR A 371 -43.33 -55.03 -3.08
CA TYR A 371 -44.48 -55.92 -3.32
C TYR A 371 -44.29 -57.40 -2.91
N GLU A 372 -43.19 -57.77 -2.26
CA GLU A 372 -43.05 -59.12 -1.71
C GLU A 372 -43.39 -59.17 -0.21
N SER A 373 -44.62 -59.61 0.07
CA SER A 373 -45.13 -59.94 1.40
C SER A 373 -44.38 -61.15 1.99
N PRO A 374 -43.85 -61.09 3.23
CA PRO A 374 -43.32 -62.29 3.88
C PRO A 374 -44.45 -63.13 4.47
N ALA A 375 -44.44 -64.42 4.14
CA ALA A 375 -45.23 -65.45 4.81
C ALA A 375 -44.69 -65.76 6.22
N ALA A 376 -45.57 -66.29 7.06
CA ALA A 376 -45.48 -66.44 8.51
C ALA A 376 -44.53 -67.53 9.06
N ALA A 377 -44.45 -67.54 10.41
CA ALA A 377 -43.89 -68.53 11.36
C ALA A 377 -42.42 -68.29 11.78
N GLU A 378 -41.96 -68.37 13.04
CA GLU A 378 -42.52 -68.80 14.34
C GLU A 378 -41.55 -68.29 15.45
N THR A 379 -42.05 -68.04 16.66
CA THR A 379 -41.24 -67.76 17.87
C THR A 379 -40.88 -69.08 18.58
N PRO A 380 -39.81 -69.16 19.40
CA PRO A 380 -40.03 -68.99 20.85
C PRO A 380 -38.88 -68.42 21.72
N ALA A 381 -39.30 -67.72 22.79
CA ALA A 381 -38.87 -67.77 24.21
C ALA A 381 -37.48 -67.29 24.73
N ALA A 382 -37.57 -66.28 25.61
CA ALA A 382 -36.98 -66.06 26.97
C ALA A 382 -35.44 -66.20 27.18
N THR A 383 -34.75 -65.34 27.96
CA THR A 383 -34.93 -65.13 29.41
C THR A 383 -34.04 -63.96 29.93
N GLU A 384 -34.57 -63.17 30.89
CA GLU A 384 -34.00 -62.37 32.02
C GLU A 384 -32.48 -61.99 32.04
N SER A 385 -32.01 -60.85 32.55
CA SER A 385 -32.25 -60.28 33.90
C SER A 385 -31.45 -58.97 34.13
N SER A 386 -31.99 -58.15 35.05
CA SER A 386 -31.34 -57.18 35.95
C SER A 386 -30.88 -55.79 35.48
N ALA A 387 -31.63 -54.79 35.96
CA ALA A 387 -31.21 -53.42 36.28
C ALA A 387 -30.69 -53.37 37.75
N PRO A 388 -30.52 -52.22 38.45
CA PRO A 388 -30.33 -50.81 38.05
C PRO A 388 -29.18 -50.11 38.83
N SER A 389 -28.90 -48.82 38.56
CA SER A 389 -28.78 -47.81 39.62
C SER A 389 -28.90 -46.39 39.06
N GLU A 390 -29.95 -45.72 39.56
CA GLU A 390 -30.26 -44.28 39.53
C GLU A 390 -29.14 -43.49 40.23
N SER A 391 -28.95 -42.17 40.16
CA SER A 391 -29.84 -40.99 40.10
C SER A 391 -28.89 -39.78 39.89
N ALA A 392 -29.17 -38.77 39.04
CA ALA A 392 -29.95 -37.55 39.32
C ALA A 392 -29.56 -36.84 40.64
N VAL A 393 -29.39 -35.53 40.82
CA VAL A 393 -29.55 -34.25 40.09
C VAL A 393 -28.96 -33.20 41.08
N GLU A 394 -28.35 -32.08 40.67
CA GLU A 394 -28.70 -30.75 41.24
C GLU A 394 -27.93 -29.57 40.63
N GLU A 395 -28.71 -28.52 40.39
CA GLU A 395 -28.42 -27.18 39.90
C GLU A 395 -28.40 -26.24 41.12
N LEU A 396 -27.49 -25.24 41.17
CA LEU A 396 -27.50 -24.21 42.22
C LEU A 396 -27.07 -22.82 41.70
N VAL A 397 -27.88 -21.86 42.13
CA VAL A 397 -27.99 -20.41 41.84
C VAL A 397 -26.93 -19.58 42.60
N PRO A 398 -26.62 -18.30 42.21
CA PRO A 398 -25.45 -17.54 42.69
C PRO A 398 -25.78 -16.44 43.74
N ALA A 399 -24.73 -15.89 44.38
CA ALA A 399 -24.66 -14.59 45.10
C ALA A 399 -23.23 -14.35 45.69
N PRO A 400 -22.84 -13.16 46.21
CA PRO A 400 -23.07 -11.77 45.80
C PRO A 400 -21.77 -10.88 45.80
N GLU A 401 -21.92 -9.60 45.45
CA GLU A 401 -20.92 -8.52 45.46
C GLU A 401 -20.46 -8.06 46.87
N GLN A 402 -19.21 -7.57 46.96
CA GLN A 402 -18.75 -6.61 47.98
C GLN A 402 -17.77 -5.58 47.41
N VAL A 403 -17.94 -4.35 47.88
CA VAL A 403 -17.44 -3.04 47.46
C VAL A 403 -15.99 -2.76 47.91
N GLN A 404 -15.17 -2.10 47.07
CA GLN A 404 -14.04 -1.29 47.57
C GLN A 404 -13.87 0.05 46.82
N ASN A 405 -13.74 1.10 47.64
CA ASN A 405 -13.66 2.53 47.35
C ASN A 405 -12.53 2.95 46.39
N ARG A 406 -12.82 3.92 45.51
CA ARG A 406 -11.83 4.70 44.75
C ARG A 406 -11.97 6.20 45.11
N PRO A 407 -10.90 6.92 45.49
CA PRO A 407 -10.99 8.35 45.78
C PRO A 407 -11.12 9.21 44.52
N GLU A 408 -11.85 10.31 44.68
CA GLU A 408 -12.15 11.36 43.71
C GLU A 408 -10.90 12.10 43.19
N LYS A 409 -10.94 12.49 41.91
CA LYS A 409 -10.03 13.46 41.29
C LYS A 409 -10.52 14.89 41.58
N PRO A 410 -9.66 15.87 41.89
CA PRO A 410 -10.08 17.26 41.95
C PRO A 410 -10.29 17.85 40.54
N ASN A 411 -11.43 18.52 40.37
CA ASN A 411 -11.74 19.43 39.28
C ASN A 411 -10.77 20.62 39.32
N ILE A 412 -10.07 20.88 38.21
CA ILE A 412 -9.43 22.16 37.95
C ILE A 412 -10.23 22.82 36.83
N VAL A 413 -10.93 23.88 37.21
CA VAL A 413 -11.53 24.86 36.32
C VAL A 413 -10.46 25.92 36.13
N GLU A 414 -9.85 26.00 34.95
CA GLU A 414 -9.07 27.16 34.55
C GLU A 414 -9.93 27.99 33.60
N THR A 415 -10.17 29.21 34.06
CA THR A 415 -10.94 30.28 33.45
C THR A 415 -10.14 30.99 32.37
N ASP A 416 -10.85 31.37 31.31
CA ASP A 416 -10.42 32.29 30.26
C ASP A 416 -9.84 33.58 30.85
N ASP A 417 -8.63 33.95 30.45
CA ASP A 417 -8.15 35.32 30.52
C ASP A 417 -7.55 35.70 29.17
N GLU A 418 -8.33 36.51 28.44
CA GLU A 418 -7.88 37.34 27.32
C GLU A 418 -6.74 38.26 27.79
N VAL A 419 -5.60 38.23 27.10
CA VAL A 419 -4.62 39.30 27.17
C VAL A 419 -4.51 39.94 25.79
N LEU A 420 -5.12 41.12 25.71
CA LEU A 420 -4.97 42.11 24.66
C LEU A 420 -3.63 42.84 24.77
N GLU A 421 -3.07 43.12 23.59
CA GLU A 421 -2.26 44.31 23.21
C GLU A 421 -0.75 44.34 23.54
N PRO A 422 0.05 45.16 22.80
CA PRO A 422 -0.33 46.14 21.75
C PRO A 422 0.15 45.86 20.33
#